data_AF-A0A5C5VYY2-F1
#
_entry.id   AF-A0A5C5VYY2-F1
#
_cell.length_a   1.000
_cell.length_b   1.000
_cell.length_c   1.000
_cell.angle_alpha   90.00
_cell.angle_beta   90.00
_cell.angle_gamma   90.00
#
_symmetry.space_group_name_H-M   'P 1'
#
loop_
_entity.id
_entity.type
_entity.pdbx_description
1 polymer ?
#
loop_
_entity_poly.entity_id
_entity_poly.type
_entity_poly.pdbx_seq_one_letter_code
_entity_poly.pdbx_strand_id
1 'polypeptide(L)'
;MQVVNGWLGPYLDTLPAGSLNKFNLLDIFDWMSPAAFESTLKSALRAAAPGATMIYRSGSYKLEVAPSIQQHVTQHPELARRLLAQDRSATYGSFYVMTVNP
;
A
#
# COMPACT_ATOMS: atom_id res chain seq x y z
N MET A 1 10.42 14.51 -11.48
CA MET A 1 9.06 13.97 -11.27
C MET A 1 8.70 13.17 -12.52
N GLN A 2 8.33 11.90 -12.37
CA GLN A 2 7.94 11.03 -13.49
C GLN A 2 6.46 10.70 -13.35
N VAL A 3 5.72 10.77 -14.45
CA VAL A 3 4.32 10.33 -14.53
C VAL A 3 4.30 9.14 -15.49
N VAL A 4 3.65 8.07 -15.07
CA VAL A 4 3.55 6.82 -15.84
C VAL A 4 2.08 6.53 -16.08
N ASN A 5 1.72 6.31 -17.34
CA ASN A 5 0.41 5.77 -17.70
C ASN A 5 0.55 4.26 -17.86
N GLY A 6 0.05 3.51 -16.87
CA GLY A 6 0.14 2.06 -16.86
C GLY A 6 -0.31 1.45 -15.54
N TRP A 7 -0.24 0.13 -15.47
CA TRP A 7 -0.58 -0.64 -14.27
C TRP A 7 0.53 -0.58 -13.24
N LEU A 8 0.17 -0.37 -11.97
CA LEU A 8 1.13 -0.19 -10.88
C LEU A 8 2.07 -1.40 -10.72
N GLY A 9 1.54 -2.62 -10.60
CA GLY A 9 2.35 -3.83 -10.42
C GLY A 9 3.41 -4.02 -11.51
N PRO A 10 3.02 -4.09 -12.80
CA PRO A 10 3.96 -4.19 -13.91
C PRO A 10 4.99 -3.06 -13.97
N TYR A 11 4.61 -1.83 -13.66
CA TYR A 11 5.58 -0.73 -13.57
C TYR A 11 6.57 -0.96 -12.43
N LEU A 12 6.08 -1.30 -11.24
CA LEU A 12 6.94 -1.59 -10.09
C LEU A 12 7.92 -2.71 -10.40
N ASP A 13 7.53 -3.72 -11.16
CA ASP A 13 8.40 -4.84 -11.59
C ASP A 13 9.59 -4.41 -12.47
N THR A 14 9.51 -3.25 -13.12
CA THR A 14 10.64 -2.68 -13.87
C THR A 14 11.68 -1.98 -13.01
N LEU A 15 11.35 -1.67 -11.75
CA LEU A 15 12.24 -0.94 -10.85
C LEU A 15 13.26 -1.87 -10.17
N PRO A 16 14.44 -1.38 -9.77
CA PRO A 16 15.35 -2.14 -8.91
C PRO A 16 14.66 -2.55 -7.59
N ALA A 17 14.98 -3.75 -7.09
CA ALA A 17 14.48 -4.18 -5.78
C ALA A 17 15.00 -3.23 -4.68
N GLY A 18 14.18 -2.95 -3.68
CA GLY A 18 14.59 -2.05 -2.57
C GLY A 18 14.76 -0.58 -2.94
N SER A 19 14.27 -0.12 -4.09
CA SER A 19 14.49 1.25 -4.57
C SER A 19 13.50 2.29 -4.02
N LEU A 20 12.38 1.86 -3.41
CA LEU A 20 11.31 2.74 -2.95
C LEU A 20 11.16 2.74 -1.42
N ASN A 21 11.11 3.92 -0.83
CA ASN A 21 10.96 4.10 0.62
C ASN A 21 9.52 4.39 1.08
N LYS A 22 8.66 4.87 0.17
CA LYS A 22 7.31 5.33 0.52
C LYS A 22 6.32 5.04 -0.59
N PHE A 23 5.13 4.59 -0.22
CA PHE A 23 4.01 4.32 -1.11
C PHE A 23 2.76 5.05 -0.60
N ASN A 24 2.09 5.80 -1.48
CA ASN A 24 0.80 6.43 -1.19
C ASN A 24 -0.23 5.85 -2.15
N LEU A 25 -1.06 4.93 -1.65
CA LEU A 25 -1.98 4.14 -2.46
C LEU A 25 -3.41 4.58 -2.13
N LEU A 26 -3.99 5.33 -3.04
CA LEU A 26 -5.36 5.82 -2.95
C LEU A 26 -6.27 4.87 -3.70
N ASP A 27 -7.30 4.33 -3.04
CA ASP A 27 -8.43 3.55 -3.58
C ASP A 27 -8.14 2.39 -4.56
N ILE A 28 -6.87 2.08 -4.83
CA ILE A 28 -6.51 1.12 -5.88
C ILE A 28 -7.12 -0.26 -5.66
N PHE A 29 -7.30 -0.66 -4.40
CA PHE A 29 -7.78 -1.99 -4.03
C PHE A 29 -9.33 -2.05 -4.01
N ASP A 30 -10.04 -0.92 -3.96
CA ASP A 30 -11.51 -0.89 -4.06
C ASP A 30 -11.98 -1.41 -5.43
N TRP A 31 -11.07 -1.42 -6.43
CA TRP A 31 -11.33 -1.83 -7.81
C TRP A 31 -10.60 -3.12 -8.22
N MET A 32 -9.94 -3.82 -7.28
CA MET A 32 -9.15 -5.02 -7.57
C MET A 32 -9.81 -6.26 -6.98
N SER A 33 -9.70 -7.39 -7.68
CA SER A 33 -9.95 -8.70 -7.06
C SER A 33 -8.89 -8.97 -5.98
N PRO A 34 -9.16 -9.81 -4.97
CA PRO A 34 -8.18 -10.17 -3.96
C PRO A 34 -6.85 -10.70 -4.55
N ALA A 35 -6.93 -11.49 -5.61
CA ALA A 35 -5.74 -12.02 -6.30
C ALA A 35 -4.92 -10.91 -7.01
N ALA A 36 -5.59 -9.96 -7.66
CA ALA A 36 -4.92 -8.82 -8.30
C ALA A 36 -4.28 -7.89 -7.28
N PHE A 37 -4.96 -7.67 -6.14
CA PHE A 37 -4.43 -6.90 -5.03
C PHE A 37 -3.19 -7.57 -4.42
N GLU A 38 -3.26 -8.86 -4.11
CA GLU A 38 -2.11 -9.61 -3.60
C GLU A 38 -0.93 -9.56 -4.58
N SER A 39 -1.17 -9.76 -5.89
CA SER A 39 -0.13 -9.68 -6.91
C SER A 39 0.54 -8.31 -6.94
N THR A 40 -0.25 -7.23 -6.88
CA THR A 40 0.26 -5.85 -6.88
C THR A 40 1.09 -5.57 -5.63
N LEU A 41 0.66 -6.09 -4.47
CA LEU A 41 1.43 -5.97 -3.22
C LEU A 41 2.75 -6.72 -3.27
N LYS A 42 2.83 -7.88 -3.94
CA LYS A 42 4.11 -8.59 -4.13
C LYS A 42 5.10 -7.74 -4.94
N SER A 43 4.65 -7.12 -6.04
CA SER A 43 5.48 -6.18 -6.81
C SER A 43 5.92 -4.98 -5.97
N ALA A 44 5.04 -4.45 -5.13
CA ALA A 44 5.36 -3.35 -4.22
C ALA A 44 6.37 -3.74 -3.14
N LEU A 45 6.21 -4.90 -2.50
CA LEU A 45 7.17 -5.42 -1.52
C LEU A 45 8.56 -5.65 -2.13
N ARG A 46 8.64 -6.16 -3.37
CA ARG A 46 9.91 -6.33 -4.08
C ARG A 46 10.62 -5.00 -4.31
N ALA A 47 9.88 -3.97 -4.73
CA ALA A 47 10.43 -2.64 -4.98
C ALA A 47 10.71 -1.86 -3.69
N ALA A 48 10.10 -2.24 -2.57
CA ALA A 48 10.22 -1.55 -1.29
C ALA A 48 11.56 -1.83 -0.60
N ALA A 49 12.20 -0.78 -0.09
CA ALA A 49 13.34 -0.91 0.81
C ALA A 49 12.89 -1.49 2.17
N PRO A 50 13.79 -2.16 2.91
CA PRO A 50 13.58 -2.46 4.33
C PRO A 50 13.15 -1.20 5.10
N GLY A 51 12.06 -1.28 5.87
CA GLY A 51 11.51 -0.12 6.58
C GLY A 51 10.67 0.85 5.73
N ALA A 52 10.45 0.56 4.44
CA ALA A 52 9.59 1.39 3.61
C ALA A 52 8.17 1.47 4.19
N THR A 53 7.55 2.64 4.07
CA THR A 53 6.20 2.89 4.59
C THR A 53 5.17 2.89 3.47
N MET A 54 4.08 2.18 3.67
CA MET A 54 2.95 2.13 2.75
C MET A 54 1.71 2.67 3.45
N ILE A 55 1.02 3.61 2.81
CA ILE A 55 -0.31 4.05 3.25
C ILE A 55 -1.36 3.65 2.23
N TYR A 56 -2.53 3.26 2.75
CA TYR A 56 -3.71 2.94 1.95
C TYR A 56 -4.87 3.80 2.45
N ARG A 57 -5.61 4.38 1.51
CA ARG A 57 -6.88 5.08 1.77
C ARG A 57 -7.98 4.39 1.00
N SER A 58 -9.13 4.16 1.65
CA SER A 58 -10.23 3.37 1.09
C SER A 58 -11.62 3.85 1.43
N GLY A 59 -12.56 3.58 0.51
CA GLY A 59 -13.99 3.63 0.81
C GLY A 59 -14.46 2.44 1.65
N SER A 60 -13.81 1.28 1.50
CA SER A 60 -14.03 0.08 2.31
C SER A 60 -13.50 0.25 3.75
N TYR A 61 -14.29 -0.17 4.73
CA TYR A 61 -13.90 -0.08 6.16
C TYR A 61 -12.91 -1.17 6.60
N LYS A 62 -12.66 -2.18 5.77
CA LYS A 62 -11.77 -3.30 6.08
C LYS A 62 -10.82 -3.55 4.91
N LEU A 63 -9.52 -3.56 5.21
CA LEU A 63 -8.49 -3.99 4.29
C LEU A 63 -8.07 -5.42 4.66
N GLU A 64 -8.39 -6.38 3.80
CA GLU A 64 -7.91 -7.76 3.93
C GLU A 64 -6.58 -7.91 3.21
N VAL A 65 -5.49 -7.85 3.97
CA VAL A 65 -4.15 -8.12 3.47
C VAL A 65 -3.96 -9.64 3.42
N ALA A 66 -3.57 -10.20 2.27
CA ALA A 66 -3.37 -11.63 2.14
C ALA A 66 -2.28 -12.14 3.12
N PRO A 67 -2.40 -13.38 3.67
CA PRO A 67 -1.40 -13.93 4.60
C PRO A 67 0.03 -13.91 4.05
N SER A 68 0.18 -14.10 2.73
CA SER A 68 1.46 -14.04 2.02
C SER A 68 2.15 -12.68 2.13
N ILE A 69 1.39 -11.60 2.34
CA ILE A 69 1.89 -10.23 2.53
C ILE A 69 2.08 -9.93 4.02
N GLN A 70 1.14 -10.38 4.88
CA GLN A 70 1.15 -10.04 6.31
C GLN A 70 2.47 -10.38 7.00
N GLN A 71 3.11 -11.49 6.63
CA GLN A 71 4.40 -11.92 7.20
C GLN A 71 5.57 -10.95 6.91
N HIS A 72 5.43 -10.06 5.92
CA HIS A 72 6.48 -9.14 5.48
C HIS A 72 6.28 -7.70 5.96
N VAL A 73 5.18 -7.42 6.65
CA VAL A 73 4.82 -6.07 7.06
C VAL A 73 4.37 -5.99 8.50
N THR A 74 4.67 -4.87 9.13
CA THR A 74 4.11 -4.48 10.43
C THR A 74 2.99 -3.47 10.20
N GLN A 75 1.79 -3.75 10.68
CA GLN A 75 0.65 -2.81 10.62
C GLN A 75 0.66 -1.85 11.80
N HIS A 76 0.26 -0.59 11.56
CA HIS A 76 0.25 0.47 12.58
C HIS A 76 -1.16 1.05 12.79
N PRO A 77 -2.10 0.30 13.43
CA PRO A 77 -3.49 0.71 13.55
C PRO A 77 -3.69 2.02 14.36
N GLU A 78 -2.91 2.22 15.42
CA GLU A 78 -2.97 3.44 16.24
C GLU A 78 -2.53 4.68 15.44
N LEU A 79 -1.45 4.54 14.68
CA LEU A 79 -0.97 5.59 13.78
C LEU A 79 -2.00 5.88 12.69
N ALA A 80 -2.58 4.83 12.10
CA ALA A 80 -3.60 4.95 11.08
C ALA A 80 -4.83 5.71 11.60
N ARG A 81 -5.33 5.40 12.80
CA ARG A 81 -6.46 6.11 13.42
C ARG A 81 -6.15 7.59 13.66
N ARG A 82 -4.95 7.89 14.18
CA ARG A 82 -4.51 9.27 14.40
C ARG A 82 -4.39 10.08 13.11
N LEU A 83 -3.94 9.45 12.03
CA LEU A 83 -3.80 10.09 10.72
C LEU A 83 -5.15 10.25 10.02
N LEU A 84 -6.05 9.27 10.12
CA LEU A 84 -7.42 9.37 9.61
C LEU A 84 -8.16 10.57 10.21
N ALA A 85 -8.02 10.81 11.52
CA ALA A 85 -8.63 11.96 12.19
C ALA A 85 -8.14 13.32 11.66
N GLN A 86 -7.00 13.36 10.97
CA GLN A 86 -6.41 14.55 10.35
C GLN A 86 -6.58 14.56 8.83
N ASP A 87 -7.16 13.51 8.24
CA ASP A 87 -7.25 13.37 6.79
C ASP A 87 -8.29 14.34 6.23
N ARG A 88 -7.83 15.22 5.33
CA ARG A 88 -8.66 16.26 4.73
C ARG A 88 -9.30 15.84 3.41
N SER A 89 -9.04 14.60 2.96
CA SER A 89 -9.64 14.08 1.73
C SER A 89 -11.15 13.90 1.88
N ALA A 90 -11.61 13.53 3.09
CA ALA A 90 -13.00 13.30 3.48
C ALA A 90 -13.80 12.30 2.60
N THR A 91 -13.18 11.77 1.54
CA THR A 91 -13.79 10.88 0.54
C THR A 91 -13.70 9.41 0.96
N TYR A 92 -12.70 9.07 1.77
CA TYR A 92 -12.37 7.70 2.15
C TYR A 92 -12.55 7.51 3.65
N GLY A 93 -13.37 6.51 4.02
CA GLY A 93 -13.74 6.24 5.40
C GLY A 93 -12.68 5.50 6.21
N SER A 94 -11.59 5.06 5.58
CA SER A 94 -10.53 4.33 6.26
C SER A 94 -9.12 4.70 5.77
N PHE A 95 -8.17 4.46 6.67
CA PHE A 95 -6.75 4.71 6.50
C PHE A 95 -5.98 3.54 7.07
N TYR A 96 -4.95 3.08 6.38
CA TYR A 96 -4.08 2.01 6.84
C TYR A 96 -2.63 2.41 6.68
N VAL A 97 -1.79 2.01 7.63
CA VAL A 97 -0.34 2.23 7.59
C VAL A 97 0.36 0.92 7.83
N MET A 98 1.32 0.62 6.96
CA MET A 98 2.17 -0.55 7.06
C MET A 98 3.63 -0.16 6.85
N THR A 99 4.53 -0.87 7.52
CA THR A 99 5.98 -0.76 7.29
C THR A 99 6.50 -2.12 6.86
N VAL A 100 7.37 -2.14 5.84
CA VAL A 100 8.07 -3.35 5.40
C VAL A 100 9.08 -3.74 6.46
N ASN A 101 9.04 -5.01 6.90
CA ASN A 101 9.95 -5.54 7.90
C ASN A 101 11.41 -5.44 7.41
N PRO A 102 12.38 -5.31 8.33
CA PRO A 102 13.80 -5.24 7.99
C PRO A 102 14.34 -6.52 7.35
#